data_AF-A0A6J4XJ15-F1
#
_entry.id   AF-A0A6J4XJ15-F1
#
_cell.length_a   1.000
_cell.length_b   1.000
_cell.length_c   1.000
_cell.angle_alpha   90.00
_cell.angle_beta   90.00
_cell.angle_gamma   90.00
#
_symmetry.space_group_name_H-M   'P 1'
#
loop_
_entity.id
_entity.type
_entity.pdbx_description
1 polymer ?
#
loop_
_entity_poly.entity_id
_entity_poly.type
_entity_poly.pdbx_seq_one_letter_code
_entity_poly.pdbx_strand_id
1 'polypeptide(L)'
;MFSTAFDFASADFLAKFNTPAFKIASGDLKNIPLLNHIAGFQKPMVLSTGGATMEDVNRAYDAIMPLNEQLAILQCAASYPSAFNELNLRVITTFRDRFPNTLIGLSSHDNGIAMAVAAYTSWEPAYLRSTSR
;
A
#
# COMPACT_ATOMS: atom_id res chain seq x y z
N MET A 1 -3.22 -15.78 9.53
CA MET A 1 -4.31 -14.80 9.39
C MET A 1 -3.77 -13.45 9.82
N PHE A 2 -4.05 -12.38 9.09
CA PHE A 2 -3.69 -10.99 9.47
C PHE A 2 -4.94 -10.11 9.44
N SER A 3 -4.86 -8.91 10.01
CA SER A 3 -5.98 -7.96 10.08
C SER A 3 -5.50 -6.51 10.02
N THR A 4 -6.45 -5.59 9.95
CA THR A 4 -6.22 -4.15 10.03
C THR A 4 -6.19 -3.70 11.49
N ALA A 5 -5.14 -2.98 11.88
CA ALA A 5 -5.10 -2.24 13.14
C ALA A 5 -5.52 -0.78 12.89
N PHE A 6 -6.42 -0.27 13.72
CA PHE A 6 -6.95 1.09 13.61
C PHE A 6 -6.47 2.02 14.75
N ASP A 7 -5.86 1.45 15.77
CA ASP A 7 -5.34 2.16 16.94
C ASP A 7 -4.24 1.34 17.63
N PHE A 8 -3.59 1.90 18.65
CA PHE A 8 -2.52 1.21 19.39
C PHE A 8 -3.02 -0.06 20.08
N ALA A 9 -4.23 -0.04 20.66
CA ALA A 9 -4.77 -1.17 21.40
C ALA A 9 -5.05 -2.38 20.49
N SER A 10 -5.61 -2.14 19.31
CA SER A 10 -5.83 -3.16 18.27
C SER A 10 -4.50 -3.65 17.68
N ALA A 11 -3.51 -2.78 17.50
CA ALA A 11 -2.18 -3.18 17.08
C ALA A 11 -1.50 -4.12 18.10
N ASP A 12 -1.50 -3.73 19.38
CA ASP A 12 -0.96 -4.53 20.49
C ASP A 12 -1.72 -5.85 20.65
N PHE A 13 -3.04 -5.82 20.49
CA PHE A 13 -3.87 -7.01 20.53
C PHE A 13 -3.49 -7.98 19.41
N LEU A 14 -3.38 -7.50 18.17
CA LEU A 14 -2.98 -8.34 17.02
C LEU A 14 -1.55 -8.87 17.15
N ALA A 15 -0.63 -8.10 17.71
CA ALA A 15 0.74 -8.52 17.95
C ALA A 15 0.83 -9.78 18.84
N LYS A 16 -0.13 -9.98 19.76
CA LYS A 16 -0.21 -11.17 20.62
C LYS A 16 -0.49 -12.47 19.85
N PHE A 17 -1.02 -12.39 18.62
CA PHE A 17 -1.47 -13.57 17.85
C PHE A 17 -0.49 -14.04 16.77
N ASN A 18 0.81 -13.71 16.88
CA ASN A 18 1.82 -14.03 15.86
C ASN A 18 1.33 -13.75 14.43
N THR A 19 0.69 -12.59 14.23
CA THR A 19 0.19 -12.20 12.92
C THR A 19 1.35 -12.14 11.91
N PRO A 20 1.19 -12.70 10.69
CA PRO A 20 2.26 -12.70 9.69
C PRO A 20 2.49 -11.31 9.07
N ALA A 21 1.53 -10.39 9.22
CA ALA A 21 1.60 -9.02 8.72
C ALA A 21 0.60 -8.11 9.46
N PHE A 22 0.72 -6.80 9.27
CA PHE A 22 -0.29 -5.81 9.61
C PHE A 22 -0.84 -5.14 8.35
N LYS A 23 -2.16 -5.04 8.24
CA LYS A 23 -2.80 -4.18 7.23
C LYS A 23 -3.01 -2.78 7.84
N ILE A 24 -2.73 -1.75 7.05
CA ILE A 24 -3.07 -0.36 7.39
C ILE A 24 -4.11 0.14 6.39
N ALA A 25 -5.23 0.68 6.89
CA ALA A 25 -6.26 1.26 6.05
C ALA A 25 -5.81 2.59 5.45
N SER A 26 -6.40 2.99 4.32
CA SER A 26 -6.12 4.28 3.68
C SER A 26 -6.36 5.48 4.61
N GLY A 27 -7.38 5.37 5.48
CA GLY A 27 -7.70 6.40 6.47
C GLY A 27 -6.60 6.63 7.52
N ASP A 28 -5.78 5.62 7.79
CA ASP A 28 -4.73 5.65 8.80
C ASP A 28 -3.34 5.99 8.22
N LEU A 29 -3.23 6.18 6.89
CA LEU A 29 -1.97 6.52 6.22
C LEU A 29 -1.26 7.72 6.86
N LYS A 30 -2.02 8.73 7.30
CA LYS A 30 -1.47 9.97 7.88
C LYS A 30 -1.20 9.85 9.39
N ASN A 31 -1.58 8.73 10.02
CA ASN A 31 -1.40 8.51 11.45
C ASN A 31 0.02 8.03 11.74
N ILE A 32 1.00 8.93 11.60
CA ILE A 32 2.43 8.63 11.79
C ILE A 32 2.73 7.96 13.15
N PRO A 33 2.14 8.38 14.29
CA PRO A 33 2.33 7.66 15.56
C PRO A 33 1.93 6.18 15.48
N LEU A 34 0.78 5.86 14.87
CA LEU A 34 0.33 4.48 14.68
C LEU A 34 1.27 3.69 13.75
N LEU A 35 1.71 4.30 12.65
CA LEU A 35 2.65 3.66 11.72
C LEU A 35 3.96 3.29 12.41
N ASN A 36 4.54 4.21 13.19
CA ASN A 36 5.77 3.97 13.94
C ASN A 36 5.59 2.85 14.97
N HIS A 37 4.47 2.85 15.70
CA HIS A 37 4.14 1.81 16.68
C HIS A 37 4.07 0.44 16.01
N ILE A 38 3.36 0.34 14.88
CA ILE A 38 3.21 -0.93 14.15
C ILE A 38 4.54 -1.38 13.54
N ALA A 39 5.34 -0.46 13.00
CA ALA A 39 6.67 -0.75 12.47
C ALA A 39 7.60 -1.34 13.55
N GLY A 40 7.44 -0.91 14.81
CA GLY A 40 8.17 -1.46 15.96
C GLY A 40 7.97 -2.96 16.20
N PHE A 41 6.88 -3.58 15.72
CA PHE A 41 6.68 -5.02 15.82
C PHE A 41 7.55 -5.85 14.86
N GLN A 42 8.26 -5.21 13.92
CA GLN A 42 9.16 -5.88 12.96
C GLN A 42 8.47 -6.98 12.12
N LYS A 43 7.18 -6.76 11.80
CA LYS A 43 6.37 -7.64 10.93
C LYS A 43 6.07 -6.93 9.62
N PRO A 44 5.86 -7.66 8.51
CA PRO A 44 5.43 -7.06 7.24
C PRO A 44 4.22 -6.13 7.40
N MET A 45 4.24 -5.00 6.68
CA MET A 45 3.18 -4.00 6.69
C MET A 45 2.60 -3.82 5.27
N VAL A 46 1.27 -3.78 5.16
CA VAL A 46 0.55 -3.59 3.90
C VAL A 46 -0.31 -2.34 3.98
N LEU A 47 0.13 -1.26 3.34
CA LEU A 47 -0.42 0.08 3.45
C LEU A 47 -1.25 0.45 2.22
N SER A 48 -2.55 0.75 2.39
CA SER A 48 -3.36 1.29 1.29
C SER A 48 -3.29 2.82 1.26
N THR A 49 -3.39 3.43 0.07
CA THR A 49 -3.17 4.88 -0.13
C THR A 49 -4.39 5.62 -0.71
N GLY A 50 -5.60 5.11 -0.50
CA GLY A 50 -6.82 5.71 -1.05
C GLY A 50 -7.06 7.14 -0.55
N GLY A 51 -7.27 8.07 -1.47
CA GLY A 51 -7.48 9.49 -1.16
C GLY A 51 -6.24 10.26 -0.72
N ALA A 52 -5.05 9.64 -0.79
CA ALA A 52 -3.80 10.26 -0.38
C ALA A 52 -3.14 11.06 -1.51
N THR A 53 -2.38 12.07 -1.13
CA THR A 53 -1.41 12.72 -2.04
C THR A 53 -0.09 11.95 -2.03
N MET A 54 0.76 12.15 -3.06
CA MET A 54 2.12 11.58 -3.06
C MET A 54 2.94 12.04 -1.85
N GLU A 55 2.72 13.26 -1.36
CA GLU A 55 3.38 13.78 -0.17
C GLU A 55 2.98 13.01 1.09
N ASP A 56 1.69 12.67 1.25
CA ASP A 56 1.23 11.82 2.36
C ASP A 56 1.88 10.43 2.30
N VAL A 57 2.00 9.85 1.12
CA VAL A 57 2.64 8.53 0.94
C VAL A 57 4.13 8.59 1.26
N ASN A 58 4.84 9.63 0.83
CA ASN A 58 6.24 9.85 1.20
C ASN A 58 6.41 9.98 2.72
N ARG A 59 5.56 10.77 3.38
CA ARG A 59 5.61 10.94 4.85
C ARG A 59 5.42 9.61 5.59
N ALA A 60 4.50 8.76 5.12
CA ALA A 60 4.30 7.43 5.69
C ALA A 60 5.50 6.50 5.43
N TYR A 61 6.04 6.52 4.21
CA TYR A 61 7.23 5.75 3.83
C TYR A 61 8.45 6.12 4.70
N ASP A 62 8.74 7.42 4.81
CA ASP A 62 9.88 7.95 5.57
C ASP A 62 9.76 7.68 7.08
N ALA A 63 8.54 7.52 7.59
CA ALA A 63 8.28 7.12 8.98
C ALA A 63 8.52 5.61 9.21
N ILE A 64 8.05 4.76 8.29
CA ILE A 64 8.09 3.30 8.45
C ILE A 64 9.48 2.75 8.16
N MET A 65 10.09 3.11 7.02
CA MET A 65 11.25 2.43 6.47
C MET A 65 12.49 2.40 7.38
N PRO A 66 12.83 3.49 8.12
CA PRO A 66 13.95 3.44 9.06
C PRO A 66 13.76 2.45 10.21
N LEU A 67 12.51 2.08 10.50
CA LEU A 67 12.16 1.14 11.56
C LEU A 67 11.95 -0.26 11.00
N ASN A 68 11.32 -0.41 9.84
CA ASN A 68 10.92 -1.70 9.27
C ASN A 68 10.85 -1.63 7.74
N GLU A 69 11.77 -2.32 7.08
CA GLU A 69 11.88 -2.33 5.61
C GLU A 69 10.84 -3.24 4.91
N GLN A 70 10.07 -4.02 5.67
CA GLN A 70 9.10 -4.99 5.13
C GLN A 70 7.77 -4.32 4.78
N LEU A 71 7.79 -3.34 3.88
CA LEU A 71 6.63 -2.53 3.48
C LEU A 71 6.10 -2.91 2.09
N ALA A 72 4.78 -3.00 1.98
CA ALA A 72 4.05 -3.00 0.72
C ALA A 72 3.12 -1.79 0.65
N ILE A 73 3.12 -1.07 -0.48
CA ILE A 73 2.26 0.08 -0.75
C ILE A 73 1.23 -0.32 -1.81
N LEU A 74 -0.05 -0.13 -1.51
CA LEU A 74 -1.16 -0.48 -2.39
C LEU A 74 -1.85 0.77 -2.91
N GLN A 75 -1.85 0.95 -4.23
CA GLN A 75 -2.76 1.90 -4.87
C GLN A 75 -4.21 1.53 -4.54
N CYS A 76 -5.05 2.53 -4.27
CA CYS A 76 -6.44 2.32 -3.91
C CYS A 76 -7.28 3.55 -4.28
N ALA A 77 -8.53 3.35 -4.68
CA ALA A 77 -9.53 4.41 -4.76
C ALA A 77 -10.45 4.32 -3.53
N ALA A 78 -10.69 5.44 -2.86
CA ALA A 78 -11.54 5.51 -1.66
C ALA A 78 -13.04 5.66 -2.00
N SER A 79 -13.51 5.02 -3.08
CA SER A 79 -14.91 5.00 -3.54
C SER A 79 -15.46 3.57 -3.55
N TYR A 80 -16.74 3.40 -3.21
CA TYR A 80 -17.36 2.09 -3.00
C TYR A 80 -18.75 2.00 -3.69
N PRO A 81 -18.90 1.25 -4.79
CA PRO A 81 -17.82 0.66 -5.58
C PRO A 81 -17.02 1.75 -6.32
N SER A 82 -15.74 1.48 -6.59
CA SER A 82 -14.93 2.40 -7.40
C SER A 82 -15.32 2.30 -8.87
N ALA A 83 -15.59 3.43 -9.50
CA ALA A 83 -15.77 3.47 -10.95
C ALA A 83 -14.43 3.25 -11.66
N PHE A 84 -14.44 2.61 -12.84
CA PHE A 84 -13.18 2.23 -13.52
C PHE A 84 -12.29 3.43 -13.88
N ASN A 85 -12.89 4.59 -14.15
CA ASN A 85 -12.17 5.84 -14.43
C ASN A 85 -11.55 6.47 -13.16
N GLU A 86 -11.96 6.06 -11.97
CA GLU A 86 -11.45 6.59 -10.69
C GLU A 86 -10.25 5.81 -10.13
N LEU A 87 -10.06 4.55 -10.52
CA LEU A 87 -8.99 3.69 -10.00
C LEU A 87 -7.58 4.19 -10.35
N ASN A 88 -7.45 4.79 -11.53
CA ASN A 88 -6.20 5.33 -12.08
C ASN A 88 -4.99 4.39 -11.87
N LEU A 89 -4.99 3.24 -12.55
CA LEU A 89 -3.94 2.22 -12.41
C LEU A 89 -2.52 2.71 -12.75
N ARG A 90 -2.38 3.86 -13.43
CA ARG A 90 -1.07 4.49 -13.71
C ARG A 90 -0.31 4.89 -12.43
N VAL A 91 -1.02 5.11 -11.33
CA VAL A 91 -0.40 5.39 -10.02
C VAL A 91 0.51 4.25 -9.57
N ILE A 92 0.20 3.00 -9.96
CA ILE A 92 1.05 1.84 -9.67
C ILE A 92 2.44 2.03 -10.30
N THR A 93 2.52 2.53 -11.53
CA THR A 93 3.81 2.86 -12.18
C THR A 93 4.52 3.98 -11.42
N THR A 94 3.81 5.05 -11.06
CA THR A 94 4.39 6.16 -10.28
C THR A 94 4.98 5.68 -8.95
N PHE A 95 4.29 4.79 -8.23
CA PHE A 95 4.80 4.25 -6.97
C PHE A 95 6.02 3.34 -7.17
N ARG A 96 6.09 2.55 -8.25
CA ARG A 96 7.26 1.73 -8.54
C ARG A 96 8.50 2.57 -8.84
N ASP A 97 8.34 3.63 -9.62
CA ASP A 97 9.43 4.56 -9.93
C ASP A 97 9.90 5.30 -8.68
N ARG A 98 8.96 5.67 -7.80
CA ARG A 98 9.24 6.41 -6.57
C ARG A 98 9.86 5.55 -5.46
N PHE A 99 9.42 4.30 -5.34
CA PHE A 99 9.80 3.36 -4.27
C PHE A 99 10.33 2.04 -4.87
N PRO A 100 11.51 2.06 -5.53
CA PRO A 100 11.99 0.94 -6.36
C PRO A 100 12.26 -0.36 -5.58
N ASN A 101 12.49 -0.25 -4.27
CA ASN A 101 12.77 -1.40 -3.40
C ASN A 101 11.55 -1.82 -2.55
N THR A 102 10.36 -1.34 -2.89
CA THR A 102 9.13 -1.56 -2.11
C THR A 102 8.12 -2.31 -2.94
N LEU A 103 7.42 -3.26 -2.32
CA LEU A 103 6.39 -4.02 -3.02
C LEU A 103 5.19 -3.12 -3.33
N ILE A 104 4.84 -2.99 -4.61
CA ILE A 104 3.72 -2.15 -5.06
C ILE A 104 2.57 -3.03 -5.58
N GLY A 105 1.36 -2.79 -5.07
CA GLY A 105 0.15 -3.52 -5.46
C GLY A 105 -1.09 -2.66 -5.63
N LEU A 106 -2.26 -3.32 -5.70
CA LEU A 106 -3.59 -2.69 -5.80
C LEU A 106 -4.48 -3.22 -4.68
N SER A 107 -5.24 -2.33 -4.06
CA SER A 107 -6.39 -2.61 -3.19
C SER A 107 -7.62 -2.00 -3.85
N SER A 108 -8.46 -2.83 -4.46
CA SER A 108 -9.59 -2.35 -5.28
C SER A 108 -10.93 -2.51 -4.59
N HIS A 109 -11.87 -1.62 -4.93
CA HIS A 109 -13.27 -1.68 -4.52
C HIS A 109 -14.21 -1.65 -5.75
N ASP A 110 -13.72 -2.03 -6.93
CA ASP A 110 -14.57 -2.18 -8.12
C ASP A 110 -15.44 -3.43 -8.04
N ASN A 111 -16.54 -3.43 -8.78
CA ASN A 111 -17.39 -4.61 -8.92
C ASN A 111 -16.81 -5.57 -9.96
N GLY A 112 -15.91 -6.44 -9.52
CA GLY A 112 -15.39 -7.54 -10.33
C GLY A 112 -13.93 -7.87 -10.04
N ILE A 113 -13.32 -8.59 -10.99
CA ILE A 113 -11.90 -9.01 -10.90
C ILE A 113 -11.02 -8.35 -11.97
N ALA A 114 -11.64 -7.65 -12.93
CA ALA A 114 -10.96 -7.15 -14.12
C ALA A 114 -9.82 -6.19 -13.77
N MET A 115 -10.01 -5.34 -12.75
CA MET A 115 -9.03 -4.33 -12.37
C MET A 115 -7.84 -4.92 -11.62
N ALA A 116 -8.05 -5.99 -10.84
CA ALA A 116 -6.96 -6.75 -10.25
C ALA A 116 -6.08 -7.40 -11.33
N VAL A 117 -6.70 -8.00 -12.36
CA VAL A 117 -5.97 -8.58 -13.51
C VAL A 117 -5.25 -7.50 -14.29
N ALA A 118 -5.91 -6.37 -14.59
CA ALA A 118 -5.31 -5.25 -15.31
C ALA A 118 -4.11 -4.66 -14.55
N ALA A 119 -4.20 -4.51 -13.23
CA ALA A 119 -3.09 -4.04 -12.40
C ALA A 119 -1.91 -5.02 -12.40
N TYR A 120 -2.18 -6.32 -12.39
CA TYR A 120 -1.16 -7.35 -12.50
C TYR A 120 -0.47 -7.35 -13.86
N THR A 121 -1.21 -7.19 -14.97
CA THR A 121 -0.59 -7.13 -16.32
C THR A 121 0.09 -5.80 -16.61
N SER A 122 -0.28 -4.73 -15.90
CA SER A 122 0.44 -3.44 -15.88
C SER A 122 1.83 -3.54 -15.24
N TRP A 123 2.23 -4.74 -14.80
CA TRP A 123 3.51 -5.04 -14.16
C TRP A 123 4.65 -5.31 -15.15
N GLU A 124 4.48 -4.97 -16.43
CA GLU A 124 5.57 -4.97 -17.40
C GLU A 124 6.78 -4.20 -16.82
N PRO A 125 7.92 -4.88 -16.57
CA PRO A 125 9.13 -4.18 -16.21
C PRO A 125 9.48 -3.26 -17.38
N ALA A 126 9.95 -2.05 -17.09
CA ALA A 126 10.40 -1.07 -18.08
C ALA A 126 11.53 -1.56 -19.03
N TYR A 127 11.90 -2.84 -18.95
CA TYR A 127 12.90 -3.54 -19.76
C TYR A 127 12.50 -3.75 -21.23
N LEU A 128 11.20 -3.72 -21.59
CA LEU A 128 10.74 -3.92 -22.97
C LEU A 128 10.42 -2.63 -23.75
N ARG A 129 10.75 -1.44 -23.23
CA ARG A 129 10.82 -0.24 -24.07
C ARG A 129 12.20 -0.16 -24.73
N SER A 130 12.36 -0.99 -25.75
CA SER A 130 13.45 -0.91 -26.72
C SER A 130 13.67 0.53 -27.16
N THR A 131 14.93 0.97 -27.03
CA THR A 131 15.55 2.07 -27.74
C THR A 131 15.32 1.91 -29.25
N SER A 132 14.28 2.54 -29.76
CA SER A 132 14.12 2.78 -31.19
C SER A 132 13.32 4.06 -31.42
N ARG A 133 13.99 5.20 -31.23
CA ARG A 133 13.97 6.35 -32.15
C ARG A 133 15.31 7.07 -32.04
#